data_AF-A0AAW0VX44-F1
#
_entry.id   AF-A0AAW0VX44-F1
#
_cell.length_a   1.000
_cell.length_b   1.000
_cell.length_c   1.000
_cell.angle_alpha   90.00
_cell.angle_beta   90.00
_cell.angle_gamma   90.00
#
_symmetry.space_group_name_H-M   'P 1'
#
loop_
_entity.id
_entity.type
_entity.pdbx_description
1 polymer ?
#
loop_
_entity_poly.entity_id
_entity_poly.type
_entity_poly.pdbx_seq_one_letter_code
_entity_poly.pdbx_strand_id
1 'polypeptide(L)'
;MKSPPLEGGEGPCEILQDAVHSGLALLAGGRGEGGGVGGVLGLERQETQRAPPEALTFLQGDLVPHTNFTHTFLKSILTSIDSKDPVVANAWLETLLDVIDLLPKEVIKDEILTLAVSKGQSQQVSARLAACKLIGKIATKFEPFLLKTEVVGVVQSLCQDVCGEVRGSMCSQLAAVARGLGLDATKTHILPELVDLCSDEETNVRLAGINTVVLMIPLLDD
;
A
#
# COMPACT_ATOMS: atom_id res chain seq x y z
N MET A 1 -25.87 18.71 49.17
CA MET A 1 -26.26 18.14 47.85
C MET A 1 -24.98 17.76 47.13
N LYS A 2 -24.73 16.46 46.93
CA LYS A 2 -23.57 15.95 46.19
C LYS A 2 -23.98 15.83 44.71
N SER A 3 -23.20 16.42 43.82
CA SER A 3 -23.30 16.24 42.37
C SER A 3 -23.03 14.76 42.02
N PRO A 4 -23.66 14.20 40.97
CA PRO A 4 -23.34 12.86 40.51
C PRO A 4 -21.94 12.82 39.85
N PRO A 5 -21.29 11.64 39.75
CA PRO A 5 -20.04 11.52 39.03
C PRO A 5 -20.30 11.67 37.52
N LEU A 6 -19.39 12.37 36.84
CA LEU A 6 -19.33 12.36 35.38
C LEU A 6 -18.90 10.94 34.97
N GLU A 7 -19.85 10.16 34.44
CA GLU A 7 -19.52 8.89 33.79
C GLU A 7 -18.60 9.17 32.60
N GLY A 8 -17.59 8.32 32.47
CA GLY A 8 -16.51 8.45 31.48
C GLY A 8 -17.07 8.52 30.07
N GLY A 9 -16.91 9.67 29.43
CA GLY A 9 -16.96 9.75 27.98
C GLY A 9 -15.74 9.04 27.44
N GLU A 10 -15.97 8.07 26.56
CA GLU A 10 -14.93 7.36 25.82
C GLU A 10 -13.99 8.38 25.17
N GLY A 11 -12.69 8.17 25.36
CA GLY A 11 -11.70 9.07 24.80
C GLY A 11 -11.77 9.05 23.26
N PRO A 12 -11.38 10.13 22.56
CA PRO A 12 -11.30 10.14 21.09
C PRO A 12 -10.48 8.97 20.50
N CYS A 13 -9.56 8.41 21.30
CA CYS A 13 -8.75 7.25 20.94
C CYS A 13 -9.52 5.91 20.99
N GLU A 14 -10.49 5.77 21.91
CA GLU A 14 -11.37 4.60 22.01
C GLU A 14 -12.40 4.60 20.87
N ILE A 15 -12.96 5.76 20.54
CA ILE A 15 -13.87 5.93 19.40
C ILE A 15 -13.18 5.59 18.07
N LEU A 16 -11.90 5.96 17.90
CA LEU A 16 -11.15 5.59 16.69
C LEU A 16 -10.84 4.09 16.66
N GLN A 17 -10.47 3.50 17.79
CA GLN A 17 -10.25 2.06 17.91
C GLN A 17 -11.53 1.28 17.63
N ASP A 18 -12.67 1.77 18.09
CA ASP A 18 -13.99 1.20 17.87
C ASP A 18 -14.49 1.45 16.46
N ALA A 19 -14.23 2.60 15.83
CA ALA A 19 -14.55 2.84 14.43
C ALA A 19 -13.73 1.93 13.49
N VAL A 20 -12.47 1.71 13.85
CA VAL A 20 -11.57 0.78 13.16
C VAL A 20 -12.02 -0.67 13.41
N HIS A 21 -12.29 -1.07 14.65
CA HIS A 21 -12.80 -2.42 14.98
C HIS A 21 -14.17 -2.68 14.36
N SER A 22 -15.08 -1.70 14.38
CA SER A 22 -16.42 -1.81 13.80
C SER A 22 -16.36 -1.83 12.27
N GLY A 23 -15.48 -1.03 11.67
CA GLY A 23 -15.20 -1.09 10.24
C GLY A 23 -14.64 -2.46 9.83
N LEU A 24 -13.75 -3.05 10.63
CA LEU A 24 -13.22 -4.40 10.45
C LEU A 24 -14.27 -5.50 10.69
N ALA A 25 -15.17 -5.33 11.66
CA ALA A 25 -16.26 -6.27 11.94
C ALA A 25 -17.29 -6.32 10.80
N LEU A 26 -17.55 -5.18 10.15
CA LEU A 26 -18.38 -5.11 8.95
C LEU A 26 -17.72 -5.79 7.73
N LEU A 27 -16.38 -5.77 7.64
CA LEU A 27 -15.64 -6.47 6.59
C LEU A 27 -15.55 -7.99 6.81
N ALA A 28 -15.57 -8.45 8.07
CA ALA A 28 -15.56 -9.88 8.41
C ALA A 28 -16.96 -10.55 8.35
N GLY A 29 -18.05 -9.76 8.33
CA GLY A 29 -19.43 -10.22 8.44
C GLY A 29 -20.11 -10.68 7.14
N GLY A 30 -19.38 -10.90 6.06
CA GLY A 30 -19.91 -11.34 4.76
C GLY A 30 -20.04 -12.86 4.60
N ARG A 31 -20.65 -13.59 5.53
CA ARG A 31 -21.15 -14.96 5.28
C ARG A 31 -22.63 -15.03 5.59
N GLY A 32 -23.44 -14.74 4.58
CA GLY A 32 -24.87 -15.00 4.61
C GLY A 32 -25.14 -16.51 4.65
N GLU A 33 -25.84 -16.95 5.68
CA GLU A 33 -26.62 -18.19 5.64
C GLU A 33 -27.72 -18.04 4.58
N GLY A 34 -27.74 -18.95 3.62
CA GLY A 34 -28.78 -19.02 2.59
C GLY A 34 -28.71 -20.34 1.85
N GLY A 35 -29.41 -21.36 2.38
CA GLY A 35 -29.62 -22.61 1.66
C GLY A 35 -30.58 -22.43 0.47
N GLY A 36 -30.30 -23.09 -0.66
CA GLY A 36 -31.26 -23.24 -1.75
C GLY A 36 -30.68 -23.27 -3.16
N VAL A 37 -30.35 -24.47 -3.63
CA VAL A 37 -30.46 -25.02 -5.00
C VAL A 37 -30.38 -24.06 -6.22
N GLY A 38 -29.38 -24.29 -7.10
CA GLY A 38 -29.55 -24.10 -8.55
C GLY A 38 -28.47 -23.29 -9.28
N GLY A 39 -27.65 -24.00 -10.06
CA GLY A 39 -26.92 -23.64 -11.29
C GLY A 39 -26.68 -22.18 -11.77
N VAL A 40 -25.51 -22.07 -12.42
CA VAL A 40 -25.15 -21.23 -13.60
C VAL A 40 -24.33 -19.96 -13.32
N LEU A 41 -23.08 -20.00 -13.84
CA LEU A 41 -22.24 -18.94 -14.43
C LEU A 41 -22.42 -17.49 -13.94
N GLY A 42 -21.37 -16.93 -13.33
CA GLY A 42 -21.26 -15.49 -13.09
C GLY A 42 -19.81 -15.09 -12.85
N LEU A 43 -19.28 -14.25 -13.74
CA LEU A 43 -18.00 -13.58 -13.60
C LEU A 43 -18.07 -12.62 -12.39
N GLU A 44 -17.53 -13.00 -11.23
CA GLU A 44 -17.45 -12.10 -10.09
C GLU A 44 -16.26 -11.15 -10.27
N ARG A 45 -16.60 -9.89 -10.55
CA ARG A 45 -15.67 -8.76 -10.46
C ARG A 45 -15.24 -8.63 -9.00
N GLN A 46 -13.94 -8.68 -8.75
CA GLN A 46 -13.36 -8.40 -7.44
C GLN A 46 -13.49 -6.89 -7.17
N GLU A 47 -14.58 -6.49 -6.51
CA GLU A 47 -14.74 -5.13 -6.01
C GLU A 47 -13.66 -4.88 -4.95
N THR A 48 -12.71 -3.99 -5.25
CA THR A 48 -11.70 -3.54 -4.30
C THR A 48 -12.43 -2.84 -3.15
N GLN A 49 -12.48 -3.51 -2.00
CA GLN A 49 -13.17 -3.01 -0.81
C GLN A 49 -12.35 -1.86 -0.21
N ARG A 50 -12.61 -0.65 -0.72
CA ARG A 50 -12.09 0.61 -0.21
C ARG A 50 -12.67 0.87 1.18
N ALA A 51 -11.90 1.49 2.07
CA ALA A 51 -12.39 1.93 3.37
C ALA A 51 -13.65 2.81 3.21
N PRO A 52 -14.65 2.71 4.12
CA PRO A 52 -15.88 3.47 4.01
C PRO A 52 -15.56 4.98 4.03
N PRO A 53 -16.28 5.80 3.23
CA PRO A 53 -16.05 7.24 3.12
C PRO A 53 -16.02 7.98 4.46
N GLU A 54 -16.72 7.42 5.46
CA GLU A 54 -16.83 7.92 6.83
C GLU A 54 -15.48 8.00 7.55
N ALA A 55 -14.58 7.03 7.32
CA ALA A 55 -13.23 7.04 7.91
C ALA A 55 -12.36 8.18 7.34
N LEU A 56 -12.60 8.56 6.07
CA LEU A 56 -11.91 9.66 5.42
C LEU A 56 -12.44 11.03 5.87
N THR A 57 -13.73 11.14 6.19
CA THR A 57 -14.31 12.38 6.74
C THR A 57 -13.83 12.69 8.15
N PHE A 58 -13.52 11.69 8.97
CA PHE A 58 -12.89 11.91 10.28
C PHE A 58 -11.46 12.46 10.18
N LEU A 59 -10.75 12.18 9.07
CA LEU A 59 -9.45 12.79 8.77
C LEU A 59 -9.57 14.26 8.35
N GLN A 60 -10.74 14.70 7.87
CA GLN A 60 -10.98 16.05 7.34
C GLN A 60 -11.58 17.03 8.34
N GLY A 61 -11.99 16.59 9.54
CA GLY A 61 -12.60 17.45 10.56
C GLY A 61 -11.72 17.64 11.79
N ASP A 62 -10.97 18.74 11.83
CA ASP A 62 -10.51 19.58 12.96
C ASP A 62 -10.50 19.09 14.45
N LEU A 63 -10.46 17.80 14.76
CA LEU A 63 -10.62 17.33 16.16
C LEU A 63 -9.49 16.48 16.75
N VAL A 64 -8.30 16.48 16.16
CA VAL A 64 -7.11 15.97 16.86
C VAL A 64 -5.94 16.93 16.67
N PRO A 65 -5.27 17.40 17.74
CA PRO A 65 -4.03 18.15 17.60
C PRO A 65 -3.06 17.35 16.71
N HIS A 66 -2.70 17.92 15.55
CA HIS A 66 -1.98 17.25 14.47
C HIS A 66 -0.77 16.43 14.94
N THR A 67 -0.10 16.86 16.01
CA THR A 67 1.11 16.22 16.53
C THR A 67 0.86 14.89 17.24
N ASN A 68 -0.28 14.70 17.92
CA ASN A 68 -0.60 13.44 18.62
C ASN A 68 -1.31 12.45 17.68
N PHE A 69 -2.07 12.97 16.71
CA PHE A 69 -2.76 12.19 15.71
C PHE A 69 -1.78 11.43 14.82
N THR A 70 -0.85 12.15 14.18
CA THR A 70 0.07 11.53 13.22
C THR A 70 0.89 10.43 13.88
N HIS A 71 1.45 10.67 15.06
CA HIS A 71 2.33 9.68 15.70
C HIS A 71 1.58 8.45 16.24
N THR A 72 0.38 8.62 16.83
CA THR A 72 -0.37 7.49 17.40
C THR A 72 -1.11 6.70 16.32
N PHE A 73 -1.74 7.41 15.38
CA PHE A 73 -2.49 6.80 14.29
C PHE A 73 -1.57 6.10 13.30
N LEU A 74 -0.45 6.74 12.90
CA LEU A 74 0.53 6.10 12.02
C LEU A 74 1.10 4.86 12.68
N LYS A 75 1.51 4.94 13.95
CA LYS A 75 2.02 3.77 14.69
C LYS A 75 1.00 2.63 14.76
N SER A 76 -0.29 2.94 14.92
CA SER A 76 -1.36 1.94 14.86
C SER A 76 -1.42 1.28 13.49
N ILE A 77 -1.45 2.08 12.41
CA ILE A 77 -1.45 1.54 11.03
C ILE A 77 -0.23 0.64 10.80
N LEU A 78 0.98 1.13 11.13
CA LEU A 78 2.23 0.41 10.94
C LEU A 78 2.30 -0.89 11.74
N THR A 79 1.60 -0.98 12.88
CA THR A 79 1.49 -2.24 13.62
C THR A 79 0.49 -3.18 12.95
N SER A 80 -0.62 -2.66 12.44
CA SER A 80 -1.71 -3.47 11.88
C SER A 80 -1.46 -4.00 10.46
N ILE A 81 -0.56 -3.38 9.69
CA ILE A 81 -0.11 -3.92 8.39
C ILE A 81 0.67 -5.25 8.51
N ASP A 82 1.10 -5.61 9.73
CA ASP A 82 1.73 -6.90 10.05
C ASP A 82 0.74 -7.88 10.71
N SER A 83 -0.57 -7.63 10.57
CA SER A 83 -1.61 -8.57 10.98
C SER A 83 -1.37 -9.95 10.36
N LYS A 84 -1.63 -11.00 11.16
CA LYS A 84 -1.60 -12.39 10.68
C LYS A 84 -2.72 -12.69 9.70
N ASP A 85 -3.79 -11.89 9.72
CA ASP A 85 -4.87 -11.98 8.75
C ASP A 85 -4.50 -11.15 7.51
N PRO A 86 -4.30 -11.78 6.34
CA PRO A 86 -3.87 -11.09 5.12
C PRO A 86 -4.91 -10.09 4.60
N VAL A 87 -6.20 -10.29 4.85
CA VAL A 87 -7.26 -9.36 4.44
C VAL A 87 -7.17 -8.09 5.27
N VAL A 88 -7.03 -8.26 6.59
CA VAL A 88 -6.84 -7.15 7.53
C VAL A 88 -5.55 -6.39 7.21
N ALA A 89 -4.44 -7.10 7.04
CA ALA A 89 -3.14 -6.50 6.70
C ALA A 89 -3.22 -5.68 5.40
N ASN A 90 -3.87 -6.22 4.37
CA ASN A 90 -4.03 -5.50 3.11
C ASN A 90 -4.95 -4.27 3.26
N ALA A 91 -6.04 -4.34 4.03
CA ALA A 91 -6.90 -3.19 4.29
C ALA A 91 -6.15 -2.03 4.97
N TRP A 92 -5.30 -2.36 5.94
CA TRP A 92 -4.41 -1.38 6.59
C TRP A 92 -3.33 -0.84 5.65
N LEU A 93 -2.82 -1.66 4.74
CA LEU A 93 -1.87 -1.21 3.74
C LEU A 93 -2.52 -0.19 2.79
N GLU A 94 -3.72 -0.46 2.28
CA GLU A 94 -4.45 0.50 1.45
C GLU A 94 -4.71 1.80 2.21
N THR A 95 -5.09 1.70 3.49
CA THR A 95 -5.24 2.87 4.37
C THR A 95 -3.93 3.65 4.49
N LEU A 96 -2.78 2.97 4.65
CA LEU A 96 -1.47 3.61 4.68
C LEU A 96 -1.16 4.33 3.37
N LEU A 97 -1.44 3.69 2.22
CA LEU A 97 -1.21 4.26 0.89
C LEU A 97 -2.03 5.54 0.66
N ASP A 98 -3.25 5.60 1.19
CA ASP A 98 -4.10 6.79 1.12
C ASP A 98 -3.54 7.95 1.97
N VAL A 99 -3.04 7.67 3.18
CA VAL A 99 -2.57 8.72 4.10
C VAL A 99 -1.12 9.16 3.86
N ILE A 100 -0.30 8.41 3.11
CA ILE A 100 1.11 8.75 2.82
C ILE A 100 1.26 10.17 2.25
N ASP A 101 0.32 10.64 1.45
CA ASP A 101 0.39 11.98 0.86
C ASP A 101 0.22 13.13 1.88
N LEU A 102 -0.29 12.81 3.07
CA LEU A 102 -0.53 13.75 4.17
C LEU A 102 0.63 13.77 5.18
N LEU A 103 1.62 12.89 5.03
CA LEU A 103 2.74 12.77 5.96
C LEU A 103 3.87 13.77 5.66
N PRO A 104 4.57 14.29 6.68
CA PRO A 104 5.81 15.03 6.49
C PRO A 104 6.85 14.21 5.73
N LYS A 105 7.68 14.85 4.89
CA LYS A 105 8.69 14.16 4.07
C LYS A 105 9.66 13.35 4.92
N GLU A 106 10.01 13.86 6.09
CA GLU A 106 10.89 13.23 7.07
C GLU A 106 10.28 11.91 7.56
N VAL A 107 8.97 11.87 7.85
CA VAL A 107 8.26 10.65 8.26
C VAL A 107 8.20 9.63 7.13
N ILE A 108 7.93 10.08 5.90
CA ILE A 108 7.93 9.17 4.73
C ILE A 108 9.33 8.55 4.55
N LYS A 109 10.39 9.35 4.74
CA LYS A 109 11.77 8.88 4.64
C LYS A 109 12.17 7.93 5.78
N ASP A 110 11.90 8.31 7.03
CA ASP A 110 12.46 7.59 8.17
C ASP A 110 11.64 6.34 8.51
N GLU A 111 10.32 6.38 8.31
CA GLU A 111 9.41 5.28 8.66
C GLU A 111 8.97 4.48 7.42
N ILE A 112 8.39 5.15 6.42
CA ILE A 112 7.73 4.45 5.31
C ILE A 112 8.72 3.80 4.34
N LEU A 113 9.80 4.51 3.99
CA LEU A 113 10.86 3.96 3.15
C LEU A 113 11.56 2.78 3.85
N THR A 114 11.91 2.94 5.13
CA THR A 114 12.51 1.86 5.94
C THR A 114 11.60 0.62 5.98
N LEU A 115 10.30 0.83 6.18
CA LEU A 115 9.30 -0.25 6.15
C LEU A 115 9.24 -0.93 4.78
N ALA A 116 9.19 -0.16 3.69
CA ALA A 116 9.09 -0.68 2.33
C ALA A 116 10.31 -1.55 1.98
N VAL A 117 11.52 -1.07 2.27
CA VAL A 117 12.78 -1.81 2.08
C VAL A 117 12.80 -3.10 2.90
N SER A 118 12.45 -3.02 4.19
CA SER A 118 12.37 -4.17 5.08
C SER A 118 11.40 -5.24 4.57
N LYS A 119 10.19 -4.83 4.16
CA LYS A 119 9.17 -5.73 3.63
C LYS A 119 9.60 -6.36 2.30
N GLY A 120 10.35 -5.65 1.45
CA GLY A 120 10.85 -6.16 0.18
C GLY A 120 11.84 -7.33 0.34
N GLN A 121 12.53 -7.40 1.48
CA GLN A 121 13.47 -8.46 1.81
C GLN A 121 12.84 -9.62 2.61
N SER A 122 11.53 -9.55 2.87
CA SER A 122 10.81 -10.55 3.67
C SER A 122 10.64 -11.86 2.93
N GLN A 123 10.66 -12.96 3.68
CA GLN A 123 10.31 -14.29 3.15
C GLN A 123 8.82 -14.41 2.79
N GLN A 124 7.96 -13.56 3.38
CA GLN A 124 6.52 -13.59 3.14
C GLN A 124 6.15 -12.87 1.84
N VAL A 125 5.46 -13.57 0.94
CA VAL A 125 4.98 -13.02 -0.35
C VAL A 125 4.10 -11.78 -0.13
N SER A 126 3.17 -11.83 0.82
CA SER A 126 2.30 -10.70 1.17
C SER A 126 3.07 -9.44 1.58
N ALA A 127 4.17 -9.60 2.32
CA ALA A 127 5.04 -8.49 2.70
C ALA A 127 5.75 -7.90 1.46
N ARG A 128 6.26 -8.73 0.56
CA ARG A 128 6.90 -8.26 -0.68
C ARG A 128 5.92 -7.57 -1.62
N LEU A 129 4.67 -8.05 -1.70
CA LEU A 129 3.60 -7.36 -2.42
C LEU A 129 3.30 -5.97 -1.80
N ALA A 130 3.30 -5.88 -0.47
CA ALA A 130 3.14 -4.61 0.21
C ALA A 130 4.30 -3.64 -0.08
N ALA A 131 5.54 -4.16 -0.11
CA ALA A 131 6.72 -3.39 -0.47
C ALA A 131 6.61 -2.79 -1.87
N CYS A 132 6.16 -3.57 -2.86
CA CYS A 132 5.94 -3.07 -4.23
C CYS A 132 5.04 -1.81 -4.22
N LYS A 133 3.86 -1.92 -3.61
CA LYS A 133 2.89 -0.81 -3.54
C LYS A 133 3.46 0.42 -2.81
N LEU A 134 4.14 0.21 -1.68
CA LEU A 134 4.76 1.30 -0.92
C LEU A 134 5.85 2.01 -1.73
N ILE A 135 6.74 1.26 -2.37
CA ILE A 135 7.80 1.80 -3.24
C ILE A 135 7.19 2.64 -4.35
N GLY A 136 6.18 2.13 -5.06
CA GLY A 136 5.49 2.87 -6.11
C GLY A 136 4.88 4.19 -5.62
N LYS A 137 4.25 4.18 -4.45
CA LYS A 137 3.65 5.37 -3.83
C LYS A 137 4.68 6.44 -3.46
N ILE A 138 5.81 6.05 -2.90
CA ILE A 138 6.81 7.01 -2.37
C ILE A 138 7.90 7.37 -3.39
N ALA A 139 8.02 6.64 -4.50
CA ALA A 139 9.10 6.81 -5.48
C ALA A 139 9.25 8.24 -6.00
N THR A 140 8.17 9.02 -6.10
CA THR A 140 8.24 10.40 -6.62
C THR A 140 8.40 11.47 -5.53
N LYS A 141 8.59 11.06 -4.27
CA LYS A 141 8.66 11.98 -3.11
C LYS A 141 10.08 12.31 -2.64
N PHE A 142 11.10 11.67 -3.20
CA PHE A 142 12.50 11.79 -2.76
C PHE A 142 13.43 12.27 -3.88
N GLU A 143 14.62 12.74 -3.52
CA GLU A 143 15.66 13.04 -4.51
C GLU A 143 16.13 11.74 -5.21
N PRO A 144 16.46 11.81 -6.51
CA PRO A 144 16.93 10.65 -7.28
C PRO A 144 18.11 9.91 -6.63
N PHE A 145 19.00 10.65 -5.96
CA PHE A 145 20.16 10.07 -5.27
C PHE A 145 19.74 9.08 -4.17
N LEU A 146 18.75 9.45 -3.34
CA LEU A 146 18.28 8.59 -2.25
C LEU A 146 17.61 7.32 -2.80
N LEU A 147 16.79 7.44 -3.85
CA LEU A 147 16.16 6.28 -4.48
C LEU A 147 17.20 5.34 -5.08
N LYS A 148 18.24 5.92 -5.70
CA LYS A 148 19.33 5.13 -6.28
C LYS A 148 20.08 4.33 -5.22
N THR A 149 20.32 4.89 -4.04
CA THR A 149 21.07 4.20 -2.96
C THR A 149 20.22 3.21 -2.19
N GLU A 150 18.99 3.58 -1.83
CA GLU A 150 18.17 2.79 -0.90
C GLU A 150 17.16 1.86 -1.58
N VAL A 151 16.65 2.23 -2.77
CA VAL A 151 15.47 1.59 -3.37
C VAL A 151 15.81 0.71 -4.56
N VAL A 152 16.76 1.10 -5.41
CA VAL A 152 17.05 0.38 -6.67
C VAL A 152 17.35 -1.10 -6.45
N GLY A 153 18.19 -1.44 -5.47
CA GLY A 153 18.52 -2.84 -5.19
C GLY A 153 17.30 -3.69 -4.80
N VAL A 154 16.37 -3.12 -4.03
CA VAL A 154 15.12 -3.79 -3.65
C VAL A 154 14.20 -3.94 -4.86
N VAL A 155 14.07 -2.91 -5.69
CA VAL A 155 13.25 -2.97 -6.92
C VAL A 155 13.74 -4.07 -7.84
N GLN A 156 15.05 -4.13 -8.12
CA GLN A 156 15.61 -5.18 -8.98
C GLN A 156 15.39 -6.58 -8.39
N SER A 157 15.57 -6.73 -7.07
CA SER A 157 15.29 -8.00 -6.40
C SER A 157 13.82 -8.43 -6.52
N LEU A 158 12.87 -7.48 -6.50
CA LEU A 158 11.44 -7.76 -6.62
C LEU A 158 11.02 -8.01 -8.09
N CYS A 159 11.70 -7.40 -9.06
CA CYS A 159 11.53 -7.72 -10.49
C CYS A 159 11.98 -9.15 -10.80
N GLN A 160 12.97 -9.67 -10.08
CA GLN A 160 13.49 -11.03 -10.23
C GLN A 160 12.93 -12.00 -9.17
N ASP A 161 11.79 -11.68 -8.56
CA ASP A 161 11.20 -12.50 -7.49
C ASP A 161 10.80 -13.89 -7.98
N VAL A 162 10.93 -14.88 -7.10
CA VAL A 162 10.49 -16.26 -7.36
C VAL A 162 8.98 -16.38 -7.58
N CYS A 163 8.19 -15.43 -7.07
CA CYS A 163 6.75 -15.38 -7.22
C CYS A 163 6.35 -14.40 -8.33
N GLY A 164 5.69 -14.89 -9.39
CA GLY A 164 5.25 -14.03 -10.50
C GLY A 164 4.25 -12.94 -10.09
N GLU A 165 3.46 -13.13 -9.04
CA GLU A 165 2.58 -12.09 -8.50
C GLU A 165 3.39 -10.88 -7.99
N VAL A 166 4.53 -11.14 -7.33
CA VAL A 166 5.44 -10.08 -6.86
C VAL A 166 6.09 -9.39 -8.04
N ARG A 167 6.59 -10.15 -9.03
CA ARG A 167 7.18 -9.59 -10.25
C ARG A 167 6.21 -8.68 -10.98
N GLY A 168 4.98 -9.13 -11.21
CA GLY A 168 3.92 -8.35 -11.86
C GLY A 168 3.51 -7.11 -11.05
N SER A 169 3.45 -7.23 -9.72
CA SER A 169 3.18 -6.11 -8.82
C SER A 169 4.27 -5.05 -8.90
N MET A 170 5.55 -5.44 -8.81
CA MET A 170 6.69 -4.52 -8.93
C MET A 170 6.76 -3.89 -10.32
N CYS A 171 6.55 -4.68 -11.37
CA CYS A 171 6.49 -4.24 -12.76
C CYS A 171 5.51 -3.07 -12.94
N SER A 172 4.33 -3.17 -12.32
CA SER A 172 3.28 -2.14 -12.38
C SER A 172 3.69 -0.81 -11.72
N GLN A 173 4.74 -0.81 -10.88
CA GLN A 173 5.24 0.40 -10.22
C GLN A 173 6.46 1.02 -10.90
N LEU A 174 7.11 0.30 -11.84
CA LEU A 174 8.37 0.75 -12.43
C LEU A 174 8.25 2.12 -13.12
N ALA A 175 7.08 2.46 -13.66
CA ALA A 175 6.86 3.80 -14.23
C ALA A 175 6.97 4.92 -13.17
N ALA A 176 6.50 4.70 -11.93
CA ALA A 176 6.64 5.65 -10.84
C ALA A 176 8.09 5.72 -10.34
N VAL A 177 8.75 4.57 -10.22
CA VAL A 177 10.17 4.47 -9.85
C VAL A 177 11.05 5.18 -10.86
N ALA A 178 10.81 4.97 -12.16
CA ALA A 178 11.55 5.60 -13.25
C ALA A 178 11.43 7.13 -13.20
N ARG A 179 10.21 7.65 -12.96
CA ARG A 179 10.01 9.10 -12.78
C ARG A 179 10.79 9.66 -11.59
N GLY A 180 10.82 8.94 -10.47
CA GLY A 180 11.59 9.34 -9.28
C GLY A 180 13.10 9.33 -9.51
N LEU A 181 13.62 8.35 -10.26
CA LEU A 181 15.04 8.18 -10.55
C LEU A 181 15.57 9.14 -11.62
N GLY A 182 14.71 9.59 -12.53
CA GLY A 182 15.11 10.34 -13.72
C GLY A 182 15.70 9.44 -14.81
N LEU A 183 16.00 10.04 -15.97
CA LEU A 183 16.27 9.33 -17.22
C LEU A 183 17.52 8.44 -17.19
N ASP A 184 18.65 8.96 -16.72
CA ASP A 184 19.93 8.21 -16.76
C ASP A 184 19.90 6.96 -15.89
N ALA A 185 19.38 7.09 -14.67
CA ALA A 185 19.24 5.97 -13.74
C ALA A 185 18.16 4.99 -14.24
N THR A 186 17.07 5.49 -14.83
CA THR A 186 16.05 4.66 -15.48
C THR A 186 16.65 3.79 -16.59
N LYS A 187 17.44 4.39 -17.49
CA LYS A 187 18.11 3.66 -18.58
C LYS A 187 19.03 2.56 -18.07
N THR A 188 19.76 2.83 -16.98
CA THR A 188 20.76 1.92 -16.44
C THR A 188 20.15 0.80 -15.59
N HIS A 189 19.09 1.08 -14.83
CA HIS A 189 18.62 0.18 -13.76
C HIS A 189 17.19 -0.33 -13.96
N ILE A 190 16.32 0.42 -14.64
CA ILE A 190 14.88 0.08 -14.73
C ILE A 190 14.52 -0.53 -16.08
N LEU A 191 15.06 0.00 -17.17
CA LEU A 191 14.79 -0.54 -18.50
C LEU A 191 15.22 -2.01 -18.68
N PRO A 192 16.39 -2.46 -18.18
CA PRO A 192 16.75 -3.88 -18.28
C PRO A 192 15.72 -4.79 -17.61
N GLU A 193 15.29 -4.45 -16.39
CA GLU A 193 14.27 -5.22 -15.65
C GLU A 193 12.94 -5.24 -16.42
N LEU A 194 12.52 -4.10 -16.98
CA LEU A 194 11.26 -4.02 -17.74
C LEU A 194 11.29 -4.88 -19.01
N VAL A 195 12.43 -4.95 -19.70
CA VAL A 195 12.60 -5.81 -20.89
C VAL A 195 12.46 -7.29 -20.51
N ASP A 196 13.08 -7.70 -19.41
CA ASP A 196 12.98 -9.07 -18.91
C ASP A 196 11.52 -9.40 -18.52
N LEU A 197 10.85 -8.50 -17.80
CA LEU A 197 9.45 -8.64 -17.38
C LEU A 197 8.46 -8.67 -18.56
N CYS A 198 8.74 -7.97 -19.66
CA CYS A 198 7.95 -8.08 -20.89
C CYS A 198 8.05 -9.45 -21.55
N SER A 199 9.12 -10.19 -21.24
CA SER A 199 9.40 -11.54 -21.76
C SER A 199 9.17 -12.64 -20.73
N ASP A 200 8.55 -12.30 -19.60
CA ASP A 200 8.32 -13.21 -18.46
C ASP A 200 7.52 -14.46 -18.84
N GLU A 201 7.74 -15.57 -18.13
CA GLU A 201 7.01 -16.82 -18.34
C GLU A 201 5.50 -16.70 -18.03
N GLU A 202 5.12 -15.83 -17.09
CA GLU A 202 3.74 -15.65 -16.66
C GLU A 202 3.03 -14.56 -17.47
N THR A 203 1.86 -14.89 -18.01
CA THR A 203 1.07 -13.98 -18.86
C THR A 203 0.68 -12.68 -18.14
N ASN A 204 0.37 -12.76 -16.83
CA ASN A 204 -0.01 -11.59 -16.05
C ASN A 204 1.16 -10.61 -15.89
N VAL A 205 2.39 -11.12 -15.76
CA VAL A 205 3.60 -10.29 -15.66
C VAL A 205 3.90 -9.62 -16.99
N ARG A 206 3.80 -10.36 -18.11
CA ARG A 206 3.96 -9.76 -19.45
C ARG A 206 2.93 -8.66 -19.72
N LEU A 207 1.68 -8.86 -19.30
CA LEU A 207 0.63 -7.84 -19.42
C LEU A 207 0.96 -6.59 -18.60
N ALA A 208 1.44 -6.76 -17.36
CA ALA A 208 1.92 -5.65 -16.55
C ALA A 208 3.09 -4.92 -17.24
N GLY A 209 4.04 -5.66 -17.82
CA GLY A 209 5.16 -5.10 -18.58
C GLY A 209 4.71 -4.21 -19.73
N ILE A 210 3.81 -4.69 -20.58
CA ILE A 210 3.27 -3.91 -21.71
C ILE A 210 2.58 -2.63 -21.22
N ASN A 211 1.76 -2.73 -20.17
CA ASN A 211 1.10 -1.55 -19.60
C ASN A 211 2.13 -0.53 -19.06
N THR A 212 3.16 -1.01 -18.37
CA THR A 212 4.23 -0.17 -17.83
C THR A 212 5.04 0.50 -18.94
N VAL A 213 5.34 -0.19 -20.04
CA VAL A 213 6.01 0.41 -21.21
C VAL A 213 5.23 1.62 -21.70
N VAL A 214 3.91 1.51 -21.89
CA VAL A 214 3.06 2.62 -22.33
C VAL A 214 3.15 3.81 -21.38
N LEU A 215 3.18 3.55 -20.07
CA LEU A 215 3.30 4.60 -19.04
C LEU A 215 4.70 5.26 -18.99
N MET A 216 5.72 4.61 -19.53
CA MET A 216 7.10 5.11 -19.56
C MET A 216 7.46 5.83 -20.85
N ILE A 217 6.69 5.69 -21.94
CA ILE A 217 6.96 6.39 -23.22
C ILE A 217 7.23 7.90 -23.01
N PRO A 218 6.39 8.66 -22.28
CA PRO A 218 6.62 10.09 -22.11
C PRO A 218 7.92 10.45 -21.40
N LEU A 219 8.49 9.53 -20.61
CA LEU A 219 9.76 9.73 -19.91
C LEU A 219 10.97 9.46 -20.82
N LEU A 220 10.79 8.64 -21.87
CA LEU A 220 11.86 8.18 -22.76
C LEU A 220 11.99 9.02 -24.03
N ASP A 221 10.97 9.81 -24.35
CA ASP A 221 10.93 10.70 -25.51
C ASP A 221 11.65 12.05 -25.28
N ASP A 222 12.11 12.33 -24.05
CA ASP A 222 12.93 13.49 -23.65
C ASP A 222 14.44 13.23 -23.81
#